data_AF-A0A7C4I281-F1
#
_entry.id   AF-A0A7C4I281-F1
#
_cell.length_a   1.000
_cell.length_b   1.000
_cell.length_c   1.000
_cell.angle_alpha   90.00
_cell.angle_beta   90.00
_cell.angle_gamma   90.00
#
_symmetry.space_group_name_H-M   'P 1'
#
loop_
_entity.id
_entity.type
_entity.pdbx_description
1 polymer ?
#
loop_
_entity_poly.entity_id
_entity_poly.type
_entity_poly.pdbx_seq_one_letter_code
_entity_poly.pdbx_strand_id
1 'polypeptide(L)'
;MSDSKLGMIGDVDWRKAGVLAGIGIYGRSGLLVTKQYGPRVRLGGVLTNAVLGYDEGVTDFKAAMEQSCGSCHKCVDVCPARALKGDGTIDKRKCMSKLFEYGFRGVAKFVESLMDADPKSRRNYVRSYAFREIWQSLITGYNYYCWECQAVCPIGE
;
A
#
# COMPACT_ATOMS: atom_id res chain seq x y z
N MET A 1 23.58 2.79 -3.04
CA MET A 1 23.50 2.71 -4.52
C MET A 1 23.07 1.29 -4.86
N SER A 2 21.76 1.05 -4.89
CA SER A 2 21.20 -0.29 -5.08
C SER A 2 21.47 -0.79 -6.50
N ASP A 3 21.87 -2.05 -6.58
CA ASP A 3 22.04 -2.87 -7.77
C ASP A 3 21.00 -2.52 -8.86
N SER A 4 21.46 -2.25 -10.09
CA SER A 4 20.66 -1.74 -11.22
C SER A 4 19.57 -2.70 -11.71
N LYS A 5 19.41 -3.85 -11.06
CA LYS A 5 18.52 -4.95 -11.42
C LYS A 5 17.14 -4.89 -10.75
N LEU A 6 16.90 -3.93 -9.86
CA LEU A 6 15.67 -3.89 -9.05
C LEU A 6 14.84 -2.60 -9.22
N GLY A 7 14.62 -2.12 -10.45
CA GLY A 7 13.61 -1.07 -10.72
C GLY A 7 13.70 0.21 -9.86
N MET A 8 12.59 0.96 -9.77
CA MET A 8 12.48 2.19 -8.96
C MET A 8 12.49 1.87 -7.45
N ILE A 9 13.67 1.71 -6.87
CA ILE A 9 13.87 1.74 -5.41
C ILE A 9 14.22 3.18 -5.02
N GLY A 10 13.41 3.79 -4.16
CA GLY A 10 13.77 5.07 -3.55
C GLY A 10 14.90 4.89 -2.54
N ASP A 11 15.86 5.82 -2.52
CA ASP A 11 17.00 5.78 -1.60
C ASP A 11 16.59 5.94 -0.12
N VAL A 12 15.39 6.47 0.13
CA VAL A 12 14.88 6.78 1.48
C VAL A 12 13.56 6.05 1.74
N ASP A 13 13.51 5.30 2.83
CA ASP A 13 12.24 4.82 3.40
C ASP A 13 11.61 5.92 4.25
N TRP A 14 10.76 6.73 3.61
CA TRP A 14 10.05 7.83 4.27
C TRP A 14 9.15 7.38 5.43
N ARG A 15 8.67 6.13 5.40
CA ARG A 15 7.82 5.60 6.47
C ARG A 15 8.65 5.36 7.72
N LYS A 16 9.80 4.70 7.56
CA LYS A 16 10.75 4.51 8.66
C LYS A 16 11.28 5.84 9.19
N ALA A 17 11.63 6.76 8.29
CA ALA A 17 12.07 8.10 8.68
C ALA A 17 11.00 8.83 9.52
N GLY A 18 9.73 8.76 9.12
CA GLY A 18 8.64 9.37 9.89
C GLY A 18 8.45 8.78 11.29
N VAL A 19 8.64 7.46 11.46
CA VAL A 19 8.57 6.85 12.80
C VAL A 19 9.74 7.26 13.68
N LEU A 20 10.96 7.30 13.11
CA LEU A 20 12.16 7.75 13.82
C LEU A 20 12.13 9.25 14.16
N ALA A 21 11.39 10.04 13.40
CA ALA A 21 11.16 11.46 13.67
C ALA A 21 9.93 11.71 14.57
N GLY A 22 9.29 10.67 15.12
CA GLY A 22 8.14 10.83 16.03
C GLY A 22 6.83 11.30 15.36
N ILE A 23 6.76 11.34 14.02
CA ILE A 23 5.56 11.75 13.27
C ILE A 23 4.39 10.77 13.48
N GLY A 24 4.72 9.51 13.71
CA GLY A 24 3.75 8.46 13.96
C GLY A 24 4.42 7.14 14.26
N ILE A 25 3.64 6.07 14.19
CA ILE A 25 4.08 4.72 14.51
C ILE A 25 3.66 3.75 13.43
N TYR A 26 4.23 2.54 13.41
CA TYR A 26 3.70 1.48 12.55
C TYR A 26 2.36 0.96 13.09
N GLY A 27 1.35 0.87 12.22
CA GLY A 27 0.14 0.10 12.49
C GLY A 27 0.32 -1.38 12.09
N ARG A 28 -0.62 -2.25 12.47
CA ARG A 28 -0.64 -3.65 12.01
C ARG A 28 -0.78 -3.80 10.48
N SER A 29 -1.26 -2.76 9.80
CA SER A 29 -1.27 -2.64 8.33
C SER A 29 0.12 -2.37 7.73
N GLY A 30 1.13 -2.14 8.58
CA GLY A 30 2.49 -1.71 8.24
C GLY A 30 2.60 -0.29 7.69
N LEU A 31 1.51 0.47 7.65
CA LEU A 31 1.51 1.90 7.32
C LEU A 31 1.98 2.71 8.54
N LEU A 32 2.51 3.91 8.28
CA LEU A 32 2.71 4.90 9.34
C LEU A 32 1.35 5.47 9.72
N VAL A 33 1.04 5.44 11.02
CA VAL A 33 -0.21 5.91 11.61
C VAL A 33 0.12 7.11 12.48
N THR A 34 -0.39 8.27 12.08
CA THR A 34 -0.31 9.51 12.87
C THR A 34 -1.46 9.56 13.87
N LYS A 35 -1.28 10.28 14.99
CA LYS A 35 -2.32 10.42 16.01
C LYS A 35 -3.58 11.11 15.46
N GLN A 36 -3.42 12.15 14.65
CA GLN A 36 -4.52 12.99 14.18
C GLN A 36 -5.19 12.49 12.90
N TYR A 37 -4.42 11.95 11.95
CA TYR A 37 -4.94 11.60 10.62
C TYR A 37 -4.89 10.08 10.34
N GLY A 38 -4.42 9.30 11.31
CA GLY A 38 -4.22 7.88 11.14
C GLY A 38 -3.24 7.59 10.00
N PRO A 39 -3.51 6.55 9.20
CA PRO A 39 -2.68 6.20 8.04
C PRO A 39 -2.99 7.05 6.78
N ARG A 40 -3.88 8.04 6.85
CA ARG A 40 -4.36 8.82 5.69
C ARG A 40 -3.48 10.03 5.40
N VAL A 41 -2.17 9.83 5.37
CA VAL A 41 -1.16 10.88 5.13
C VAL A 41 -0.25 10.52 3.96
N ARG A 42 0.25 11.53 3.26
CA ARG A 42 1.35 11.38 2.30
C ARG A 42 2.64 11.80 2.97
N LEU A 43 3.68 10.99 2.79
CA LEU A 43 5.00 11.25 3.34
C LEU A 43 5.93 11.80 2.25
N GLY A 44 6.74 12.76 2.65
CA GLY A 44 7.82 13.33 1.86
C GLY A 44 8.80 14.01 2.80
N GLY A 45 9.94 14.43 2.28
CA GLY A 45 10.92 15.13 3.09
C GLY A 45 11.98 15.79 2.23
N VAL A 46 12.81 16.59 2.89
CA VAL A 46 13.94 17.30 2.30
C VAL A 46 15.22 16.73 2.90
N LEU A 47 16.10 16.21 2.05
CA LEU A 47 17.45 15.84 2.47
C LEU A 47 18.29 17.11 2.59
N THR A 48 18.90 17.30 3.75
CA THR A 48 19.71 18.48 4.04
C THR A 48 20.91 18.10 4.90
N ASN A 49 21.98 18.88 4.78
CA ASN A 49 23.16 18.84 5.65
C ASN A 49 23.08 19.87 6.79
N ALA A 50 22.00 20.64 6.88
CA ALA A 50 21.78 21.58 7.97
C ALA A 50 21.74 20.83 9.32
N VAL A 51 22.38 21.42 10.34
CA VAL A 51 22.34 20.89 11.71
C VAL A 51 21.01 21.30 12.33
N LEU A 52 20.15 20.32 12.61
CA LEU A 52 18.84 20.50 13.20
C LEU A 52 18.73 19.71 14.50
N GLY A 53 17.94 20.21 15.46
CA GLY A 53 17.46 19.37 16.55
C GLY A 53 16.57 18.26 16.01
N TYR A 54 16.55 17.12 16.70
CA TYR A 54 15.71 15.98 16.34
C TYR A 54 14.83 15.59 17.52
N ASP A 55 13.63 15.13 17.23
CA ASP A 55 12.72 14.59 18.22
C ASP A 55 13.11 13.15 18.58
N GLU A 56 12.75 12.71 19.78
CA GLU A 56 12.87 11.30 20.17
C GLU A 56 11.76 10.50 19.48
N GLY A 57 12.15 9.71 18.48
CA GLY A 57 11.26 8.75 17.84
C GLY A 57 11.16 7.42 18.59
N VAL A 58 10.32 6.54 18.06
CA VAL A 58 10.20 5.17 18.55
C VAL A 58 11.35 4.32 18.01
N THR A 59 12.02 3.56 18.87
CA THR A 59 13.04 2.57 18.46
C THR A 59 12.52 1.13 18.51
N ASP A 60 11.66 0.80 19.47
CA ASP A 60 10.93 -0.47 19.51
C ASP A 60 9.58 -0.35 18.77
N PHE A 61 9.64 -0.58 17.45
CA PHE A 61 8.47 -0.50 16.59
C PHE A 61 7.37 -1.50 16.96
N LYS A 62 7.74 -2.68 17.48
CA LYS A 62 6.77 -3.74 17.78
C LYS A 62 5.98 -3.39 19.03
N ALA A 63 6.67 -3.00 20.10
CA ALA A 63 6.02 -2.58 21.34
C ALA A 63 5.10 -1.38 21.10
N ALA A 64 5.55 -0.36 20.35
CA ALA A 64 4.73 0.81 20.04
C ALA A 64 3.48 0.47 19.19
N MET A 65 3.63 -0.42 18.21
CA MET A 65 2.49 -0.91 17.43
C MET A 65 1.48 -1.65 18.31
N GLU A 66 1.94 -2.53 19.18
CA GLU A 66 1.08 -3.28 20.11
C GLU A 66 0.35 -2.35 21.08
N GLN A 67 1.04 -1.33 21.60
CA GLN A 67 0.45 -0.34 22.50
C GLN A 67 -0.65 0.48 21.80
N SER A 68 -0.42 0.93 20.57
CA SER A 68 -1.39 1.77 19.88
C SER A 68 -2.53 1.01 19.23
N CYS A 69 -2.25 -0.14 18.60
CA CYS A 69 -3.30 -0.95 18.01
C CYS A 69 -4.07 -1.75 19.07
N GLY A 70 -3.45 -2.05 20.22
CA GLY A 70 -4.03 -2.92 21.24
C GLY A 70 -4.51 -4.23 20.64
N SER A 71 -5.76 -4.61 20.92
CA SER A 71 -6.42 -5.78 20.35
C SER A 71 -7.03 -5.57 18.96
N CYS A 72 -6.93 -4.38 18.36
CA CYS A 72 -7.54 -4.06 17.07
C CYS A 72 -6.90 -4.85 15.92
N HIS A 73 -7.75 -5.51 15.12
CA HIS A 73 -7.35 -6.29 13.93
C HIS A 73 -8.13 -5.91 12.66
N LYS A 74 -8.93 -4.84 12.68
CA LYS A 74 -9.82 -4.44 11.57
C LYS A 74 -9.12 -4.45 10.20
N CYS A 75 -7.92 -3.88 10.11
CA CYS A 75 -7.15 -3.83 8.86
C CYS A 75 -6.76 -5.23 8.33
N VAL A 76 -6.47 -6.17 9.22
CA VAL A 76 -6.15 -7.56 8.91
C VAL A 76 -7.40 -8.27 8.39
N ASP A 77 -8.51 -8.09 9.08
CA ASP A 77 -9.79 -8.76 8.81
C ASP A 77 -10.34 -8.39 7.43
N VAL A 78 -10.22 -7.12 7.03
CA VAL A 78 -10.72 -6.65 5.73
C VAL A 78 -9.76 -6.86 4.57
N CYS A 79 -8.53 -7.30 4.82
CA CYS A 79 -7.50 -7.38 3.77
C CYS A 79 -7.92 -8.39 2.67
N PRO A 80 -8.29 -7.94 1.45
CA PRO A 80 -8.81 -8.84 0.42
C PRO A 80 -7.76 -9.84 -0.07
N ALA A 81 -6.47 -9.48 0.04
CA ALA A 81 -5.34 -10.33 -0.33
C ALA A 81 -4.91 -11.30 0.79
N ARG A 82 -5.45 -11.15 2.01
CA ARG A 82 -4.98 -11.84 3.23
C ARG A 82 -3.46 -11.74 3.40
N ALA A 83 -2.94 -10.54 3.12
CA ALA A 83 -1.51 -10.25 3.11
C ALA A 83 -0.96 -9.83 4.47
N LEU A 84 -1.82 -9.24 5.32
CA LEU A 84 -1.45 -8.79 6.66
C LEU A 84 -1.55 -9.96 7.64
N LYS A 85 -0.53 -10.17 8.47
CA LYS A 85 -0.50 -11.26 9.47
C LYS A 85 -0.95 -10.82 10.87
N GLY A 86 -1.05 -9.51 11.10
CA GLY A 86 -1.46 -8.93 12.38
C GLY A 86 -0.30 -8.64 13.33
N ASP A 87 0.84 -9.30 13.20
CA ASP A 87 2.06 -9.03 13.99
C ASP A 87 2.96 -7.93 13.39
N GLY A 88 2.44 -7.17 12.42
CA GLY A 88 3.20 -6.19 11.64
C GLY A 88 3.90 -6.78 10.42
N THR A 89 3.91 -8.11 10.23
CA THR A 89 4.45 -8.73 9.03
C THR A 89 3.43 -8.72 7.88
N ILE A 90 3.97 -8.54 6.66
CA ILE A 90 3.17 -8.39 5.43
C ILE A 90 3.74 -9.28 4.33
N ASP A 91 2.89 -10.13 3.77
CA ASP A 91 3.18 -10.81 2.51
C ASP A 91 3.05 -9.80 1.36
N LYS A 92 4.17 -9.13 1.06
CA LYS A 92 4.24 -8.12 0.01
C LYS A 92 3.80 -8.68 -1.35
N ARG A 93 4.04 -9.97 -1.65
CA ARG A 93 3.64 -10.54 -2.94
C ARG A 93 2.12 -10.58 -3.08
N LYS A 94 1.41 -11.02 -2.04
CA LYS A 94 -0.06 -11.02 -2.04
C LYS A 94 -0.63 -9.61 -2.08
N CYS A 95 -0.09 -8.69 -1.28
CA CYS A 95 -0.52 -7.29 -1.26
C CYS A 95 -0.35 -6.66 -2.65
N MET A 96 0.84 -6.80 -3.26
CA MET A 96 1.12 -6.28 -4.59
C MET A 96 0.27 -6.95 -5.66
N SER A 97 -0.02 -8.24 -5.56
CA SER A 97 -0.92 -8.91 -6.53
C SER A 97 -2.32 -8.29 -6.56
N LYS A 98 -2.82 -7.82 -5.42
CA LYS A 98 -4.12 -7.13 -5.35
C LYS A 98 -4.01 -5.67 -5.73
N LEU A 99 -2.96 -4.97 -5.29
CA LEU A 99 -2.74 -3.57 -5.61
C LEU A 99 -2.56 -3.34 -7.13
N PHE A 100 -1.92 -4.29 -7.81
CA PHE A 100 -1.66 -4.25 -9.26
C PHE A 100 -2.61 -5.17 -10.05
N GLU A 101 -3.79 -5.50 -9.52
CA GLU A 101 -4.75 -6.40 -10.17
C GLU A 101 -5.06 -5.98 -11.61
N TYR A 102 -5.18 -4.67 -11.84
CA TYR A 102 -5.41 -4.06 -13.15
C TYR A 102 -4.16 -3.41 -13.77
N GLY A 103 -2.98 -3.68 -13.20
CA GLY A 103 -1.70 -3.28 -13.78
C GLY A 103 -1.33 -4.13 -15.00
N PHE A 104 -0.08 -4.05 -15.46
CA PHE A 104 0.39 -4.72 -16.68
C PHE A 104 0.01 -6.20 -16.79
N ARG A 105 0.18 -6.97 -15.70
CA ARG A 105 -0.18 -8.40 -15.67
C ARG A 105 -1.69 -8.63 -15.81
N GLY A 106 -2.51 -7.74 -15.24
CA GLY A 106 -3.96 -7.77 -15.39
C GLY A 106 -4.38 -7.48 -16.83
N VAL A 107 -3.77 -6.47 -17.45
CA VAL A 107 -4.00 -6.12 -18.85
C VAL A 107 -3.61 -7.27 -19.78
N ALA A 108 -2.44 -7.87 -19.60
CA ALA A 108 -2.00 -9.01 -20.41
C ALA A 108 -3.02 -10.16 -20.36
N LYS A 109 -3.43 -10.56 -19.15
CA LYS A 109 -4.46 -11.61 -18.97
C LYS A 109 -5.81 -11.24 -19.57
N PHE A 110 -6.21 -9.97 -19.47
CA PHE A 110 -7.45 -9.50 -20.07
C PHE A 110 -7.40 -9.61 -21.61
N VAL A 111 -6.27 -9.24 -22.23
CA VAL A 111 -6.07 -9.34 -23.68
C VAL A 111 -6.04 -10.79 -24.13
N GLU A 112 -5.32 -11.67 -23.43
CA GLU A 112 -5.32 -13.12 -23.68
C GLU A 112 -6.76 -13.67 -23.65
N SER A 113 -7.51 -13.37 -22.58
CA SER A 113 -8.90 -13.80 -22.43
C SER A 113 -9.82 -13.26 -23.54
N LEU A 114 -9.57 -12.04 -24.02
CA LEU A 114 -10.32 -11.43 -25.12
C LEU A 114 -10.01 -12.11 -26.47
N MET A 115 -8.74 -12.48 -26.71
CA MET A 115 -8.33 -13.17 -27.93
C MET A 115 -8.94 -14.57 -28.01
N ASP A 116 -8.95 -15.29 -26.89
CA ASP A 116 -9.48 -16.65 -26.77
C ASP A 116 -11.02 -16.69 -26.77
N ALA A 117 -11.70 -15.56 -26.56
CA ALA A 117 -13.14 -15.49 -26.51
C ALA A 117 -13.82 -15.59 -27.90
N ASP A 118 -14.95 -16.29 -27.93
CA ASP A 118 -15.83 -16.40 -29.11
C ASP A 118 -16.23 -15.02 -29.66
N PRO A 119 -16.43 -14.87 -30.98
CA PRO A 119 -16.80 -13.59 -31.59
C PRO A 119 -18.04 -12.92 -30.98
N LYS A 120 -19.01 -13.71 -30.52
CA LYS A 120 -20.24 -13.22 -29.86
C LYS A 120 -19.98 -12.69 -28.44
N SER A 121 -19.01 -13.24 -27.72
CA SER A 121 -18.71 -12.88 -26.33
C SER A 121 -17.67 -11.77 -26.19
N ARG A 122 -16.83 -11.52 -27.22
CA ARG A 122 -15.85 -10.39 -27.24
C ARG A 122 -16.46 -9.04 -26.90
N ARG A 123 -17.69 -8.76 -27.35
CA ARG A 123 -18.39 -7.50 -27.04
C ARG A 123 -18.68 -7.33 -25.54
N ASN A 124 -18.80 -8.43 -24.79
CA ASN A 124 -19.04 -8.38 -23.34
C ASN A 124 -17.75 -8.01 -22.60
N TYR A 125 -16.58 -8.46 -23.06
CA TYR A 125 -15.29 -8.12 -22.46
C TYR A 125 -15.01 -6.61 -22.50
N VAL A 126 -15.20 -5.96 -23.65
CA VAL A 126 -15.00 -4.50 -23.79
C VAL A 126 -16.03 -3.66 -23.02
N ARG A 127 -17.11 -4.28 -22.51
CA ARG A 127 -18.13 -3.65 -21.66
C ARG A 127 -18.03 -4.06 -20.19
N SER A 128 -17.12 -4.98 -19.89
CA SER A 128 -16.96 -5.59 -18.57
C SER A 128 -16.47 -4.59 -17.53
N TYR A 129 -16.70 -4.93 -16.26
CA TYR A 129 -16.13 -4.20 -15.14
C TYR A 129 -14.60 -4.15 -15.22
N ALA A 130 -13.96 -5.29 -15.50
CA ALA A 130 -12.50 -5.38 -15.61
C ALA A 130 -11.91 -4.41 -16.65
N PHE A 131 -12.55 -4.25 -17.82
CA PHE A 131 -12.10 -3.29 -18.82
C PHE A 131 -12.19 -1.84 -18.33
N ARG A 132 -13.26 -1.49 -17.61
CA ARG A 132 -13.44 -0.15 -17.02
C ARG A 132 -12.39 0.14 -15.96
N GLU A 133 -12.05 -0.84 -15.14
CA GLU A 133 -11.00 -0.70 -14.12
C GLU A 133 -9.61 -0.60 -14.75
N ILE A 134 -9.32 -1.40 -15.78
CA ILE A 134 -8.07 -1.26 -16.57
C ILE A 134 -7.96 0.15 -17.15
N TRP A 135 -9.03 0.68 -17.76
CA TRP A 135 -9.05 2.03 -18.30
C TRP A 135 -8.77 3.10 -17.23
N GLN A 136 -9.46 3.01 -16.08
CA GLN A 136 -9.23 3.93 -14.97
C GLN A 136 -7.78 3.85 -14.45
N SER A 137 -7.20 2.65 -14.41
CA SER A 137 -5.83 2.41 -13.92
C SER A 137 -4.78 3.14 -14.74
N LEU A 138 -4.99 3.24 -16.06
CA LEU A 138 -4.08 3.94 -16.97
C LEU A 138 -4.04 5.45 -16.70
N ILE A 139 -5.13 6.00 -16.15
CA ILE A 139 -5.28 7.44 -15.87
C ILE A 139 -4.77 7.78 -14.47
N THR A 140 -5.17 7.01 -13.46
CA THR A 140 -4.87 7.30 -12.04
C THR A 140 -3.53 6.73 -11.57
N GLY A 141 -2.94 5.82 -12.35
CA GLY A 141 -1.73 5.08 -12.02
C GLY A 141 -2.03 3.71 -11.41
N TYR A 142 -1.23 2.72 -11.78
CA TYR A 142 -1.45 1.29 -11.49
C TYR A 142 -1.38 0.90 -10.00
N ASN A 143 -1.01 1.83 -9.11
CA ASN A 143 -0.73 1.57 -7.70
C ASN A 143 -1.91 1.96 -6.77
N TYR A 144 -3.06 2.35 -7.31
CA TYR A 144 -4.12 3.06 -6.58
C TYR A 144 -5.40 2.23 -6.33
N TYR A 145 -5.33 0.89 -6.31
CA TYR A 145 -6.53 0.03 -6.29
C TYR A 145 -6.94 -0.60 -4.96
N CYS A 146 -6.14 -0.46 -3.89
CA CYS A 146 -6.47 -1.08 -2.61
C CYS A 146 -6.20 -0.13 -1.45
N TRP A 147 -7.26 0.27 -0.76
CA TRP A 147 -7.23 1.18 0.40
C TRP A 147 -7.87 0.57 1.65
N GLU A 148 -8.35 -0.67 1.56
CA GLU A 148 -9.19 -1.31 2.59
C GLU A 148 -8.58 -1.20 4.00
N CYS A 149 -7.30 -1.55 4.14
CA CYS A 149 -6.62 -1.51 5.43
C CYS A 149 -6.43 -0.09 5.99
N GLN A 150 -6.35 0.92 5.11
CA GLN A 150 -6.25 2.34 5.47
C GLN A 150 -7.62 2.93 5.80
N ALA A 151 -8.66 2.53 5.05
CA ALA A 151 -10.02 3.03 5.19
C ALA A 151 -10.67 2.62 6.51
N VAL A 152 -10.40 1.41 7.00
CA VAL A 152 -11.01 0.89 8.25
C VAL A 152 -10.22 1.20 9.53
N CYS A 153 -9.09 1.90 9.41
CA CYS A 153 -8.27 2.23 10.56
C CYS A 153 -8.98 3.30 11.41
N PRO A 154 -9.33 2.99 12.68
CA PRO A 154 -10.11 3.89 13.54
C PRO A 154 -9.29 5.04 14.12
N ILE A 155 -7.97 5.01 13.97
CA ILE A 155 -7.11 6.09 14.46
C ILE A 155 -7.20 7.25 13.47
N GLY A 156 -7.35 8.46 14.00
CA GLY A 156 -7.47 9.71 13.23
C GLY A 156 -8.79 9.86 12.47
N GLU A 157 -9.85 9.20 12.93
CA GLU A 157 -11.24 9.54 12.58
C GLU A 157 -11.67 10.86 13.24
#